data_AF-A0A2B7IGJ0-F1
#
_entry.id   AF-A0A2B7IGJ0-F1
#
_cell.length_a   1.000
_cell.length_b   1.000
_cell.length_c   1.000
_cell.angle_alpha   90.00
_cell.angle_beta   90.00
_cell.angle_gamma   90.00
#
_symmetry.space_group_name_H-M   'P 1'
#
loop_
_entity.id
_entity.type
_entity.pdbx_description
1 polymer ?
#
loop_
_entity_poly.entity_id
_entity_poly.type
_entity_poly.pdbx_seq_one_letter_code
_entity_poly.pdbx_strand_id
1 'polypeptide(L)'
;MTPSGNVSKDLDVKTKVIKGAGLAITVDKGKQQVTFQTVDPKTKKPMKDWYMFNEKAQTLSWHKWVSAMGQAFDYTFSLTTHKMTKIKDFHHNDITPQVKQMGFWKPAQDSTSDAEKRLEKYFKNRYGMTIKQAASA
;
A
#
# COMPACT_ATOMS: atom_id res chain seq x y z
N MET A 1 15.46 -10.06 -4.24
CA MET A 1 14.22 -10.77 -3.86
C MET A 1 14.46 -12.26 -4.02
N THR A 2 13.82 -13.10 -3.20
CA THR A 2 13.89 -14.56 -3.33
C THR A 2 12.67 -15.05 -4.11
N PRO A 3 12.85 -15.58 -5.34
CA PRO A 3 11.74 -16.08 -6.16
C PRO A 3 11.30 -17.49 -5.73
N SER A 4 10.02 -17.78 -5.91
CA SER A 4 9.38 -19.09 -5.72
C SER A 4 8.18 -19.19 -6.66
N GLY A 5 8.42 -19.69 -7.88
CA GLY A 5 7.42 -19.66 -8.96
C GLY A 5 7.03 -18.22 -9.31
N ASN A 6 5.73 -17.93 -9.37
CA ASN A 6 5.18 -16.61 -9.68
C ASN A 6 5.29 -15.59 -8.53
N VAL A 7 5.80 -16.01 -7.37
CA VAL A 7 5.87 -15.17 -6.17
C VAL A 7 7.32 -14.89 -5.81
N SER A 8 7.67 -13.62 -5.61
CA SER A 8 8.97 -13.20 -5.08
C SER A 8 8.79 -12.42 -3.79
N LYS A 9 9.66 -12.69 -2.81
CA LYS A 9 9.60 -12.05 -1.49
C LYS A 9 10.89 -11.35 -1.13
N ASP A 10 10.78 -10.26 -0.36
CA ASP A 10 11.91 -9.55 0.23
C ASP A 10 11.51 -8.93 1.57
N LEU A 11 12.48 -8.70 2.44
CA LEU A 11 12.28 -8.08 3.74
C LEU A 11 13.33 -6.99 3.93
N ASP A 12 12.88 -5.74 3.99
CA ASP A 12 13.72 -4.59 4.30
C ASP A 12 13.29 -3.96 5.62
N VAL A 13 13.97 -4.33 6.71
CA VAL A 13 13.72 -3.76 8.05
C VAL A 13 14.42 -2.43 8.29
N LYS A 14 15.33 -2.01 7.40
CA LYS A 14 16.13 -0.78 7.56
C LYS A 14 15.58 0.39 6.74
N THR A 15 14.61 0.13 5.87
CA THR A 15 13.93 1.17 5.09
C THR A 15 13.35 2.26 5.99
N LYS A 16 13.36 3.50 5.49
CA LYS A 16 12.76 4.67 6.14
C LYS A 16 11.54 5.20 5.36
N VAL A 17 11.07 4.41 4.39
CA VAL A 17 9.94 4.76 3.52
C VAL A 17 8.67 4.96 4.33
N ILE A 18 8.41 4.07 5.28
CA ILE A 18 7.32 4.24 6.24
C ILE A 18 7.95 4.51 7.61
N LYS A 19 7.62 5.64 8.21
CA LYS A 19 8.22 6.06 9.48
C LYS A 19 7.95 4.99 10.56
N GLY A 20 9.01 4.47 11.16
CA GLY A 20 8.93 3.51 12.25
C GLY A 20 8.65 2.06 11.82
N ALA A 21 8.59 1.76 10.52
CA ALA A 21 8.30 0.43 10.02
C ALA A 21 9.32 -0.04 8.97
N GLY A 22 9.61 -1.33 9.01
CA GLY A 22 10.19 -2.05 7.90
C GLY A 22 9.12 -2.43 6.87
N LEU A 23 9.53 -3.01 5.76
CA LEU A 23 8.62 -3.52 4.72
C LEU A 23 8.94 -4.98 4.39
N ALA A 24 7.93 -5.84 4.48
CA ALA A 24 7.92 -7.12 3.80
C ALA A 24 7.24 -6.95 2.45
N ILE A 25 8.00 -7.19 1.37
CA ILE A 25 7.57 -6.98 -0.01
C ILE A 25 7.25 -8.34 -0.62
N THR A 26 6.07 -8.45 -1.23
CA THR A 26 5.67 -9.62 -2.02
C THR A 26 5.27 -9.17 -3.40
N VAL A 27 5.90 -9.73 -4.43
CA VAL A 27 5.49 -9.59 -5.83
C VAL A 27 4.82 -10.90 -6.23
N ASP A 28 3.55 -10.85 -6.61
CA ASP A 28 2.77 -11.98 -7.11
C ASP A 28 2.39 -11.70 -8.58
N LYS A 29 3.18 -12.25 -9.50
CA LYS A 29 3.02 -12.08 -10.94
C LYS A 29 1.73 -12.73 -11.46
N GLY A 30 1.31 -13.84 -10.84
CA GLY A 30 0.08 -14.54 -11.20
C GLY A 30 -1.17 -13.69 -10.94
N LYS A 31 -1.10 -12.80 -9.93
CA LYS A 31 -2.16 -11.83 -9.62
C LYS A 31 -1.90 -10.42 -10.15
N GLN A 32 -0.71 -10.18 -10.72
CA GLN A 32 -0.22 -8.85 -11.09
C GLN A 32 -0.29 -7.87 -9.91
N GLN A 33 0.25 -8.31 -8.77
CA GLN A 33 0.18 -7.57 -7.51
C GLN A 33 1.56 -7.38 -6.87
N VAL A 34 1.75 -6.22 -6.25
CA VAL A 34 2.86 -5.97 -5.33
C VAL A 34 2.31 -5.49 -3.98
N THR A 35 2.61 -6.24 -2.93
CA THR A 35 2.19 -5.94 -1.57
C THR A 35 3.38 -5.48 -0.73
N PHE A 36 3.19 -4.38 -0.01
CA PHE A 36 4.10 -3.87 1.01
C PHE A 36 3.41 -3.98 2.36
N GLN A 37 3.69 -5.07 3.07
CA GLN A 37 3.25 -5.26 4.44
C GLN A 37 4.20 -4.51 5.37
N THR A 38 3.69 -3.58 6.18
CA THR A 38 4.53 -2.94 7.20
C THR A 38 4.90 -3.97 8.28
N VAL A 39 6.13 -3.90 8.79
CA VAL A 39 6.63 -4.79 9.83
C VAL A 39 7.36 -4.01 10.90
N ASP A 40 7.34 -4.52 12.13
CA ASP A 40 8.16 -3.98 13.21
C ASP A 40 9.65 -4.25 12.91
N PRO A 41 10.53 -3.22 12.86
CA PRO A 41 11.94 -3.40 12.50
C PRO A 41 12.73 -4.31 13.46
N LYS A 42 12.33 -4.43 14.73
CA LYS A 42 13.01 -5.21 15.76
C LYS A 42 12.56 -6.67 15.73
N THR A 43 11.25 -6.90 15.76
CA THR A 43 10.65 -8.24 15.87
C THR A 43 10.38 -8.88 14.53
N LYS A 44 10.41 -8.10 13.44
CA LYS A 44 10.08 -8.52 12.06
C LYS A 44 8.64 -8.98 11.88
N LYS A 45 7.78 -8.78 12.89
CA LYS A 45 6.37 -9.18 12.84
C LYS A 45 5.56 -8.19 12.00
N PRO A 46 4.55 -8.67 11.25
CA PRO A 46 3.60 -7.80 10.56
C PRO A 46 2.94 -6.81 11.52
N MET A 47 2.89 -5.55 11.10
CA MET A 47 2.05 -4.52 11.69
C MET A 47 0.68 -4.51 10.98
N LYS A 48 -0.25 -3.68 11.44
CA LYS A 48 -1.60 -3.67 10.89
C LYS A 48 -1.69 -3.04 9.50
N ASP A 49 -0.81 -2.09 9.18
CA ASP A 49 -0.88 -1.33 7.93
C ASP A 49 -0.25 -2.08 6.75
N TRP A 50 -0.87 -1.99 5.57
CA TRP A 50 -0.29 -2.53 4.34
C TRP A 50 -0.76 -1.77 3.11
N TYR A 51 0.02 -1.89 2.04
CA TYR A 51 -0.26 -1.33 0.72
C TYR A 51 -0.25 -2.44 -0.33
N MET A 52 -1.19 -2.42 -1.27
CA MET A 52 -1.24 -3.37 -2.38
C MET A 52 -1.47 -2.63 -3.68
N PHE A 53 -0.50 -2.68 -4.57
CA PHE A 53 -0.62 -2.26 -5.95
C PHE A 53 -1.16 -3.45 -6.74
N ASN A 54 -2.29 -3.26 -7.41
CA ASN A 54 -2.93 -4.23 -8.27
C ASN A 54 -2.94 -3.68 -9.69
N GLU A 55 -2.02 -4.16 -10.51
CA GLU A 55 -1.87 -3.71 -11.89
C GLU A 55 -3.00 -4.22 -12.79
N LYS A 56 -3.61 -5.35 -12.47
CA LYS A 56 -4.78 -5.84 -13.21
C LYS A 56 -5.98 -4.91 -13.04
N ALA A 57 -6.23 -4.48 -11.81
CA ALA A 57 -7.34 -3.58 -11.47
C ALA A 57 -6.98 -2.09 -11.63
N GLN A 58 -5.70 -1.77 -11.83
CA GLN A 58 -5.17 -0.40 -11.83
C GLN A 58 -5.51 0.37 -10.54
N THR A 59 -5.36 -0.30 -9.39
CA THR A 59 -5.63 0.28 -8.07
C THR A 59 -4.49 0.13 -7.09
N LEU A 60 -4.35 1.12 -6.21
CA LEU A 60 -3.64 1.02 -4.94
C LEU A 60 -4.66 0.89 -3.81
N SER A 61 -4.58 -0.20 -3.06
CA SER A 61 -5.28 -0.36 -1.79
C SER A 61 -4.34 -0.04 -0.64
N TRP A 62 -4.75 0.82 0.29
CA TRP A 62 -4.06 1.08 1.54
C TRP A 62 -4.97 0.73 2.70
N HIS A 63 -4.62 -0.32 3.44
CA HIS A 63 -5.23 -0.63 4.72
C HIS A 63 -4.47 0.08 5.82
N LYS A 64 -5.17 0.94 6.54
CA LYS A 64 -4.57 1.82 7.55
C LYS A 64 -5.25 1.60 8.90
N TRP A 65 -4.48 1.24 9.92
CA TRP A 65 -4.95 1.20 11.29
C TRP A 65 -4.82 2.57 11.94
N VAL A 66 -5.91 3.08 12.51
CA VAL A 66 -5.93 4.33 13.27
C VAL A 66 -6.07 3.99 14.75
N SER A 67 -4.94 3.97 15.47
CA SER A 67 -4.89 3.59 16.89
C SER A 67 -5.80 4.42 17.77
N ALA A 68 -5.91 5.73 17.51
CA ALA A 68 -6.80 6.63 18.25
C ALA A 68 -8.28 6.25 18.15
N MET A 69 -8.67 5.54 17.10
CA MET A 69 -10.05 5.10 16.87
C MET A 69 -10.24 3.60 17.08
N GLY A 70 -9.15 2.85 17.33
CA GLY A 70 -9.22 1.39 17.45
C GLY A 70 -9.78 0.68 16.22
N GLN A 71 -9.68 1.26 15.02
CA GLN A 71 -10.27 0.72 13.79
C GLN A 71 -9.37 0.89 12.57
N ALA A 72 -9.61 0.06 11.56
CA ALA A 72 -8.96 0.14 10.26
C ALA A 72 -9.85 0.83 9.22
N PHE A 73 -9.20 1.41 8.21
CA PHE A 73 -9.85 1.96 7.03
C PHE A 73 -9.14 1.49 5.78
N ASP A 74 -9.91 1.15 4.75
CA ASP A 74 -9.41 0.74 3.44
C ASP A 74 -9.58 1.87 2.44
N TYR A 75 -8.46 2.44 2.00
CA TYR A 75 -8.42 3.49 0.98
C TYR A 75 -8.18 2.85 -0.38
N THR A 76 -8.99 3.18 -1.38
CA THR A 76 -8.80 2.78 -2.78
C THR A 76 -8.42 3.99 -3.61
N PHE A 77 -7.33 3.87 -4.36
CA PHE A 77 -6.79 4.91 -5.21
C PHE A 77 -6.57 4.36 -6.61
N SER A 78 -6.96 5.13 -7.63
CA SER A 78 -6.78 4.76 -9.04
C SER A 78 -5.36 5.08 -9.48
N LEU A 79 -4.63 4.06 -9.96
CA LEU A 79 -3.29 4.24 -10.53
C LEU A 79 -3.34 4.92 -11.91
N THR A 80 -4.49 4.86 -12.61
CA THR A 80 -4.67 5.53 -13.91
C THR A 80 -4.89 7.03 -13.76
N THR A 81 -5.74 7.44 -12.81
CA THR A 81 -6.13 8.85 -12.65
C THR A 81 -5.36 9.57 -11.55
N HIS A 82 -4.56 8.83 -10.77
CA HIS A 82 -3.89 9.29 -9.56
C HIS A 82 -4.84 10.02 -8.60
N LYS A 83 -6.03 9.44 -8.39
CA LYS A 83 -7.06 9.98 -7.50
C LYS A 83 -7.64 8.91 -6.59
N MET A 84 -7.99 9.31 -5.38
CA MET A 84 -8.73 8.46 -4.46
C MET A 84 -10.14 8.23 -5.02
N THR A 85 -10.65 7.01 -4.91
CA THR A 85 -11.97 6.64 -5.45
C THR A 85 -12.94 6.22 -4.36
N LYS A 86 -12.43 5.61 -3.27
CA LYS A 86 -13.26 5.05 -2.21
C LYS A 86 -12.53 4.95 -0.89
N ILE A 87 -13.26 5.09 0.21
CA ILE A 87 -12.81 4.71 1.56
C ILE A 87 -13.86 3.82 2.20
N LYS A 88 -13.43 2.70 2.78
CA LYS A 88 -14.27 1.84 3.62
C LYS A 88 -13.83 1.85 5.08
N ASP A 89 -14.78 1.69 5.99
CA ASP A 89 -14.50 1.40 7.40
C ASP A 89 -14.17 -0.09 7.62
N PHE A 90 -13.93 -0.48 8.87
CA PHE A 90 -13.59 -1.85 9.25
C PHE A 90 -14.76 -2.85 9.09
N HIS A 91 -16.00 -2.36 8.95
CA HIS A 91 -17.17 -3.17 8.60
C HIS A 91 -17.38 -3.27 7.08
N HIS A 92 -16.45 -2.72 6.29
CA HIS A 92 -16.50 -2.63 4.84
C HIS A 92 -17.62 -1.74 4.27
N ASN A 93 -18.21 -0.87 5.09
CA ASN A 93 -19.17 0.13 4.62
C ASN A 93 -18.44 1.22 3.83
N ASP A 94 -19.04 1.68 2.73
CA ASP A 94 -18.52 2.84 2.01
C ASP A 94 -18.79 4.12 2.82
N ILE A 95 -17.73 4.72 3.34
CA ILE A 95 -17.79 5.95 4.13
C ILE A 95 -17.34 7.18 3.33
N THR A 96 -17.20 7.04 2.01
CA THR A 96 -16.74 8.12 1.12
C THR A 96 -17.57 9.40 1.26
N PRO A 97 -18.92 9.36 1.28
CA PRO A 97 -19.74 10.56 1.48
C PRO A 97 -19.44 11.26 2.81
N GLN A 98 -19.34 10.51 3.90
CA GLN A 98 -19.09 11.00 5.26
C GLN A 98 -17.71 11.65 5.34
N VAL A 99 -16.69 11.01 4.79
CA VAL A 99 -15.32 11.54 4.74
C VAL A 99 -15.26 12.85 3.94
N LYS A 100 -16.02 12.98 2.86
CA LYS A 100 -16.14 14.24 2.10
C LYS A 100 -16.85 15.33 2.90
N GLN A 101 -17.97 15.00 3.53
CA GLN A 101 -18.75 15.94 4.34
C GLN A 101 -17.93 16.48 5.53
N MET A 102 -17.11 15.63 6.15
CA MET A 102 -16.24 15.99 7.26
C MET A 102 -14.94 16.71 6.82
N GLY A 103 -14.74 16.95 5.52
CA GLY A 103 -13.54 17.64 5.00
C GLY A 103 -12.27 16.79 4.98
N PHE A 104 -12.35 15.49 5.30
CA PHE A 104 -11.18 14.60 5.36
C PHE A 104 -10.80 13.97 4.01
N TRP A 105 -11.58 14.18 2.96
CA TRP A 105 -11.31 13.62 1.63
C TRP A 105 -9.99 14.12 1.02
N LYS A 106 -9.76 15.44 1.02
CA LYS A 106 -8.53 16.04 0.45
C LYS A 106 -7.27 15.57 1.20
N PRO A 107 -7.20 15.63 2.55
CA PRO A 107 -6.08 15.07 3.30
C PRO A 107 -5.83 13.57 3.04
N ALA A 108 -6.90 12.78 2.94
CA ALA A 108 -6.80 11.35 2.65
C ALA A 108 -6.23 11.08 1.25
N GLN A 109 -6.67 11.85 0.24
CA GLN A 109 -6.17 11.76 -1.12
C GLN A 109 -4.69 12.15 -1.19
N ASP A 110 -4.31 13.27 -0.58
CA ASP A 110 -2.93 13.76 -0.59
C ASP A 110 -1.99 12.74 0.08
N SER A 111 -2.39 12.23 1.25
CA SER A 111 -1.62 11.20 1.97
C SER A 111 -1.44 9.91 1.14
N THR A 112 -2.48 9.51 0.39
CA THR A 112 -2.44 8.29 -0.43
C THR A 112 -1.58 8.50 -1.68
N SER A 113 -1.66 9.66 -2.33
CA SER A 113 -0.80 10.01 -3.47
C SER A 113 0.67 10.11 -3.04
N ASP A 114 0.96 10.66 -1.87
CA ASP A 114 2.32 10.71 -1.35
C ASP A 114 2.87 9.31 -1.02
N ALA A 115 2.02 8.41 -0.49
CA ALA A 115 2.39 7.02 -0.26
C ALA A 115 2.68 6.28 -1.57
N GLU A 116 1.84 6.46 -2.59
CA GLU A 116 2.03 5.91 -3.94
C GLU A 116 3.39 6.31 -4.52
N LYS A 117 3.66 7.63 -4.64
CA LYS A 117 4.93 8.15 -5.16
C LYS A 117 6.15 7.65 -4.39
N ARG A 118 6.04 7.61 -3.05
CA ARG A 118 7.15 7.20 -2.19
C ARG A 118 7.45 5.71 -2.32
N LEU A 119 6.43 4.86 -2.43
CA LEU A 119 6.59 3.42 -2.63
C LEU A 119 7.11 3.10 -4.04
N GLU A 120 6.63 3.77 -5.08
CA GLU A 120 7.15 3.66 -6.45
C GLU A 120 8.65 4.04 -6.50
N LYS A 121 9.01 5.20 -5.93
CA LYS A 121 10.40 5.65 -5.86
C LYS A 121 11.28 4.66 -5.09
N TYR A 122 10.80 4.17 -3.95
CA TYR A 122 11.51 3.16 -3.17
C TYR A 122 11.75 1.89 -3.99
N PHE A 123 10.70 1.36 -4.62
CA PHE A 123 10.76 0.11 -5.36
C PHE A 123 11.74 0.23 -6.54
N LYS A 124 11.65 1.34 -7.30
CA LYS A 124 12.59 1.64 -8.38
C LYS A 124 14.03 1.74 -7.91
N ASN A 125 14.28 2.44 -6.80
CA ASN A 125 15.64 2.57 -6.27
C ASN A 125 16.20 1.24 -5.76
N ARG A 126 15.36 0.37 -5.19
CA ARG A 126 15.79 -0.91 -4.61
C ARG A 126 15.99 -2.00 -5.65
N TYR A 127 15.16 -2.03 -6.69
CA TYR A 127 15.10 -3.15 -7.65
C TYR A 127 15.41 -2.75 -9.10
N GLY A 128 15.61 -1.47 -9.39
CA GLY A 128 15.94 -0.98 -10.74
C GLY A 128 14.77 -1.01 -11.73
N MET A 129 13.54 -1.26 -11.28
CA MET A 129 12.34 -1.37 -12.12
C MET A 129 11.12 -0.78 -11.42
N THR A 130 10.06 -0.45 -12.16
CA THR A 130 8.80 0.02 -11.57
C THR A 130 7.98 -1.12 -10.97
N ILE A 131 7.03 -0.79 -10.10
CA ILE A 131 6.08 -1.77 -9.55
C ILE A 131 5.31 -2.48 -10.67
N LYS A 132 4.83 -1.71 -11.66
CA LYS A 132 4.13 -2.24 -12.83
C LYS A 132 4.96 -3.25 -13.61
N GLN A 133 6.24 -2.96 -13.85
CA GLN A 133 7.16 -3.89 -14.52
C GLN A 133 7.31 -5.18 -13.73
N ALA A 134 7.52 -5.10 -12.41
CA ALA A 134 7.71 -6.28 -11.57
C ALA A 134 6.47 -7.19 -11.51
N ALA A 135 5.27 -6.59 -11.42
CA ALA A 135 4.00 -7.31 -11.39
C ALA A 135 3.61 -7.95 -12.73
N SER A 136 4.10 -7.41 -13.85
CA SER A 136 3.72 -7.83 -15.20
C SER A 136 4.76 -8.72 -15.90
N ALA A 137 5.93 -8.92 -15.27
CA ALA A 137 7.05 -9.70 -15.80
C ALA A 137 6.93 -11.20 -15.53
#